data_AF-A0A8B6M6K3-F1
#
_entry.id   AF-A0A8B6M6K3-F1
#
_cell.length_a   1.000
_cell.length_b   1.000
_cell.length_c   1.000
_cell.angle_alpha   90.00
_cell.angle_beta   90.00
_cell.angle_gamma   90.00
#
_symmetry.space_group_name_H-M   'P 1'
#
loop_
_entity.id
_entity.type
_entity.pdbx_description
1 polymer ?
#
loop_
_entity_poly.entity_id
_entity_poly.type
_entity_poly.pdbx_seq_one_letter_code
_entity_poly.pdbx_strand_id
1 'polypeptide(L)'
;MYLAGFRLDRFRRGGAGGRGRSRSFLPATASLALAIAAAMSSPASAAPEPPTGLWFTKNDGSIIKIAPCGADYCGTLIWLKEPNGFDGKPRIDKYNEDPAKRGRSLVGIEILIDLAADDDRWRGKAYNPEDGKTYDITFKVVPDKITGDKAEIEGCILKILCKTDVFTKTQSVPKDATPAP
;
A
#
# COMPACT_ATOMS: atom_id res chain seq x y z
N MET A 1 -5.76 31.98 -19.95
CA MET A 1 -5.64 33.45 -19.93
C MET A 1 -4.28 33.77 -19.30
N TYR A 2 -3.38 34.41 -20.08
CA TYR A 2 -1.95 34.77 -19.83
C TYR A 2 -0.99 33.62 -19.47
N LEU A 3 -0.07 33.12 -20.33
CA LEU A 3 1.08 33.68 -21.07
C LEU A 3 2.29 34.15 -20.23
N ALA A 4 3.43 33.48 -20.53
CA ALA A 4 4.80 34.00 -20.69
C ALA A 4 5.54 34.55 -19.45
N GLY A 5 6.87 34.47 -19.35
CA GLY A 5 7.85 34.07 -20.35
C GLY A 5 9.29 34.09 -19.83
N PHE A 6 10.17 33.51 -20.64
CA PHE A 6 11.62 33.60 -20.54
C PHE A 6 12.11 35.03 -20.80
N ARG A 7 13.18 35.45 -20.10
CA ARG A 7 14.16 36.40 -20.64
C ARG A 7 15.57 35.82 -20.52
N LEU A 8 16.16 35.61 -21.69
CA LEU A 8 17.60 35.48 -21.90
C LEU A 8 18.20 36.88 -21.94
N ASP A 9 19.11 37.20 -21.02
CA ASP A 9 19.95 38.39 -21.17
C ASP A 9 21.26 38.01 -21.85
N ARG A 10 21.49 38.72 -22.96
CA ARG A 10 22.60 38.61 -23.89
C ARG A 10 23.65 39.68 -23.53
N PHE A 11 24.90 39.24 -23.39
CA PHE A 11 26.16 39.90 -23.74
C PHE A 11 26.21 41.44 -23.83
N ARG A 12 27.15 42.07 -23.09
CA ARG A 12 27.93 43.18 -23.65
C ARG A 12 29.35 43.28 -23.07
N ARG A 13 30.25 43.58 -24.01
CA ARG A 13 31.72 43.73 -23.99
C ARG A 13 32.24 44.79 -23.02
N GLY A 14 33.49 44.60 -22.59
CA GLY A 14 34.40 45.69 -22.22
C GLY A 14 35.80 45.14 -21.93
N GLY A 15 36.74 45.32 -22.86
CA GLY A 15 38.16 45.06 -22.63
C GLY A 15 38.91 46.33 -22.27
N ALA A 16 40.02 46.21 -21.55
CA ALA A 16 41.20 47.07 -21.67
C ALA A 16 42.34 46.45 -20.85
N GLY A 17 43.51 46.32 -21.49
CA GLY A 17 44.73 45.83 -20.86
C GLY A 17 45.42 46.89 -19.99
N GLY A 18 46.07 46.41 -18.94
CA GLY A 18 47.03 47.17 -18.13
C GLY A 18 48.22 46.27 -17.82
N ARG A 19 49.41 46.69 -18.28
CA ARG A 19 50.70 46.04 -18.06
C ARG A 19 51.31 46.50 -16.72
N GLY A 20 51.89 45.54 -16.00
CA GLY A 20 53.17 45.68 -15.27
C GLY A 20 53.14 46.24 -13.85
N ARG A 21 53.47 45.41 -12.86
CA ARG A 21 54.83 45.29 -12.28
C ARG A 21 54.82 44.31 -11.11
N SER A 22 55.78 43.41 -11.15
CA SER A 22 56.11 42.43 -10.13
C SER A 22 56.46 43.09 -8.80
N ARG A 23 55.90 42.58 -7.70
CA ARG A 23 56.56 42.54 -6.39
C ARG A 23 56.18 41.22 -5.70
N SER A 24 57.15 40.33 -5.64
CA SER A 24 57.10 39.07 -4.93
C SER A 24 57.09 39.34 -3.43
N PHE A 25 56.05 38.87 -2.73
CA PHE A 25 56.08 38.58 -1.30
C PHE A 25 55.25 37.31 -1.08
N LEU A 26 55.92 36.19 -0.79
CA LEU A 26 55.33 35.01 -0.12
C LEU A 26 55.52 35.25 1.40
N PRO A 27 54.60 34.85 2.29
CA PRO A 27 54.25 33.44 2.46
C PRO A 27 52.80 33.12 2.88
N ALA A 28 52.47 31.83 2.75
CA ALA A 28 51.47 31.10 3.55
C ALA A 28 50.03 31.65 3.60
N THR A 29 49.22 31.30 2.59
CA THR A 29 47.78 31.16 2.80
C THR A 29 47.44 29.68 2.73
N ALA A 30 46.82 29.21 3.81
CA ALA A 30 46.41 27.83 4.04
C ALA A 30 45.69 27.24 2.82
N SER A 31 46.11 26.06 2.39
CA SER A 31 45.31 25.23 1.49
C SER A 31 44.00 24.90 2.20
N LEU A 32 42.94 25.66 1.89
CA LEU A 32 41.59 25.29 2.26
C LEU A 32 41.20 24.10 1.38
N ALA A 33 41.60 22.89 1.80
CA ALA A 33 41.05 21.66 1.27
C ALA A 33 39.58 21.59 1.67
N LEU A 34 38.70 22.07 0.79
CA LEU A 34 37.27 21.91 0.91
C LEU A 34 36.95 20.41 0.73
N ALA A 35 36.98 19.67 1.85
CA ALA A 35 36.49 18.31 1.89
C ALA A 35 34.97 18.36 1.62
N ILE A 36 34.58 18.11 0.38
CA ILE A 36 33.19 17.88 0.02
C ILE A 36 32.80 16.53 0.63
N ALA A 37 32.31 16.56 1.86
CA ALA A 37 31.59 15.45 2.45
C ALA A 37 30.30 15.26 1.65
N ALA A 38 30.35 14.40 0.62
CA ALA A 38 29.15 13.93 -0.06
C ALA A 38 28.33 13.15 0.97
N ALA A 39 27.31 13.81 1.54
CA ALA A 39 26.30 13.13 2.33
C ALA A 39 25.62 12.11 1.43
N MET A 40 25.93 10.83 1.63
CA MET A 40 25.19 9.75 0.99
C MET A 40 23.81 9.70 1.64
N SER A 41 22.83 10.33 1.01
CA SER A 41 21.42 10.11 1.31
C SER A 41 21.08 8.68 0.92
N SER A 42 21.09 7.75 1.87
CA SER A 42 20.51 6.43 1.63
C SER A 42 19.04 6.60 1.25
N PRO A 43 18.53 5.91 0.21
CA PRO A 43 17.10 5.92 -0.07
C PRO A 43 16.38 5.32 1.15
N ALA A 44 15.52 6.13 1.77
CA ALA A 44 14.58 5.61 2.75
C ALA A 44 13.57 4.75 1.97
N SER A 45 13.50 3.45 2.25
CA SER A 45 12.37 2.63 1.81
C SER A 45 11.11 3.25 2.39
N ALA A 46 10.24 3.77 1.54
CA ALA A 46 8.96 4.29 1.97
C ALA A 46 8.16 3.13 2.57
N ALA A 47 7.57 3.36 3.75
CA ALA A 47 6.65 2.40 4.34
C ALA A 47 5.52 2.10 3.33
N PRO A 48 4.97 0.87 3.34
CA PRO A 48 3.88 0.51 2.45
C PRO A 48 2.66 1.39 2.75
N GLU A 49 1.90 1.73 1.72
CA GLU A 49 0.66 2.49 1.89
C GLU A 49 -0.28 1.72 2.86
N PRO A 50 -0.85 2.40 3.88
CA PRO A 50 -1.68 1.72 4.87
C PRO A 50 -2.85 0.97 4.24
N PRO A 51 -3.14 -0.27 4.68
CA PRO A 51 -4.18 -1.09 4.07
C PRO A 51 -5.57 -0.76 4.64
N THR A 52 -5.66 0.18 5.59
CA THR A 52 -6.92 0.59 6.24
C THR A 52 -7.98 1.00 5.24
N GLY A 53 -9.21 0.54 5.48
CA GLY A 53 -10.38 0.95 4.71
C GLY A 53 -11.34 -0.20 4.44
N LEU A 54 -12.27 0.04 3.52
CA LEU A 54 -13.21 -0.96 3.03
C LEU A 54 -12.75 -1.42 1.66
N TRP A 55 -12.65 -2.73 1.48
CA TRP A 55 -12.14 -3.35 0.27
C TRP A 55 -13.17 -4.29 -0.33
N PHE A 56 -13.60 -3.99 -1.55
CA PHE A 56 -14.51 -4.82 -2.32
C PHE A 56 -13.74 -5.92 -3.05
N THR A 57 -14.16 -7.18 -2.89
CA THR A 57 -13.57 -8.34 -3.57
C THR A 57 -14.29 -8.62 -4.89
N LYS A 58 -13.53 -8.82 -5.98
CA LYS A 58 -14.10 -8.90 -7.35
C LYS A 58 -15.00 -10.12 -7.61
N ASN A 59 -14.67 -11.29 -7.05
CA ASN A 59 -15.31 -12.57 -7.42
C ASN A 59 -16.73 -12.67 -6.85
N ASP A 60 -16.87 -13.12 -5.60
CA ASP A 60 -18.18 -13.39 -4.98
C ASP A 60 -18.85 -12.16 -4.37
N GLY A 61 -18.22 -10.98 -4.56
CA GLY A 61 -18.70 -9.71 -4.06
C GLY A 61 -18.79 -9.69 -2.53
N SER A 62 -17.74 -9.25 -1.88
CA SER A 62 -17.72 -9.05 -0.43
C SER A 62 -17.04 -7.74 -0.08
N ILE A 63 -17.24 -7.26 1.16
CA ILE A 63 -16.47 -6.13 1.68
C ILE A 63 -15.72 -6.58 2.92
N ILE A 64 -14.40 -6.40 2.88
CA ILE A 64 -13.51 -6.60 4.01
C ILE A 64 -13.16 -5.22 4.58
N LYS A 65 -13.39 -5.02 5.87
CA LYS A 65 -12.92 -3.85 6.61
C LYS A 65 -11.57 -4.15 7.20
N ILE A 66 -10.54 -3.42 6.77
CA ILE A 66 -9.19 -3.51 7.33
C ILE A 66 -8.98 -2.39 8.34
N ALA A 67 -8.50 -2.76 9.53
CA ALA A 67 -8.18 -1.85 10.62
C ALA A 67 -6.97 -2.35 11.44
N PRO A 68 -6.29 -1.47 12.20
CA PRO A 68 -5.24 -1.90 13.12
C PRO A 68 -5.76 -2.90 14.17
N CYS A 69 -4.98 -3.93 14.47
CA CYS A 69 -5.26 -4.96 15.48
C CYS A 69 -4.05 -5.20 16.39
N GLY A 70 -3.44 -4.12 16.88
CA GLY A 70 -2.20 -4.15 17.65
C GLY A 70 -1.07 -3.49 16.85
N ALA A 71 0.04 -4.22 16.64
CA ALA A 71 1.13 -3.77 15.78
C ALA A 71 0.84 -3.99 14.28
N ASP A 72 -0.10 -4.89 13.98
CA ASP A 72 -0.45 -5.31 12.62
C ASP A 72 -1.84 -4.80 12.20
N TYR A 73 -2.24 -5.12 10.97
CA TYR A 73 -3.60 -4.91 10.48
C TYR A 73 -4.37 -6.22 10.32
N CYS A 74 -5.66 -6.18 10.60
CA CYS A 74 -6.58 -7.30 10.44
C CYS A 74 -7.79 -6.89 9.60
N GLY A 75 -8.37 -7.84 8.89
CA GLY A 75 -9.48 -7.63 7.98
C GLY A 75 -10.70 -8.44 8.37
N THR A 76 -11.84 -7.79 8.65
CA THR A 76 -13.11 -8.45 8.98
C THR A 76 -14.04 -8.46 7.77
N LEU A 77 -14.68 -9.59 7.49
CA LEU A 77 -15.77 -9.68 6.52
C LEU A 77 -17.00 -8.95 7.06
N ILE A 78 -17.35 -7.79 6.51
CA ILE A 78 -18.48 -6.98 7.00
C ILE A 78 -19.70 -7.03 6.09
N TRP A 79 -19.56 -7.58 4.89
CA TRP A 79 -20.66 -7.64 3.92
C TRP A 79 -20.44 -8.72 2.87
N LEU A 80 -21.53 -9.34 2.42
CA LEU A 80 -21.59 -10.26 1.30
C LEU A 80 -22.69 -9.80 0.34
N LYS A 81 -22.41 -9.88 -0.96
CA LYS A 81 -23.40 -9.69 -2.03
C LYS A 81 -24.50 -10.72 -1.94
N GLU A 82 -24.13 -11.96 -1.61
CA GLU A 82 -25.03 -13.09 -1.39
C GLU A 82 -24.88 -13.56 0.06
N PRO A 83 -25.61 -12.94 1.01
CA PRO A 83 -25.49 -13.27 2.44
C PRO A 83 -26.17 -14.59 2.82
N ASN A 84 -27.06 -15.10 1.97
CA ASN A 84 -27.80 -16.34 2.20
C ASN A 84 -27.38 -17.43 1.21
N GLY A 85 -27.48 -18.70 1.62
CA GLY A 85 -27.37 -19.85 0.73
C GLY A 85 -28.63 -20.08 -0.10
N PHE A 86 -28.59 -21.10 -0.97
CA PHE A 86 -29.75 -21.50 -1.80
C PHE A 86 -30.97 -21.94 -0.98
N ASP A 87 -30.78 -22.32 0.28
CA ASP A 87 -31.84 -22.67 1.23
C ASP A 87 -32.47 -21.43 1.90
N GLY A 88 -32.04 -20.23 1.53
CA GLY A 88 -32.51 -18.96 2.09
C GLY A 88 -31.95 -18.64 3.47
N LYS A 89 -31.07 -19.49 4.03
CA LYS A 89 -30.48 -19.27 5.36
C LYS A 89 -29.19 -18.47 5.27
N PRO A 90 -28.81 -17.71 6.31
CA PRO A 90 -27.52 -17.03 6.35
C PRO A 90 -26.36 -17.98 6.11
N ARG A 91 -25.37 -17.54 5.33
CA ARG A 91 -24.16 -18.32 5.13
C ARG A 91 -23.37 -18.42 6.43
N ILE A 92 -22.95 -19.64 6.74
CA ILE A 92 -22.16 -19.97 7.93
C ILE A 92 -20.80 -20.53 7.53
N ASP A 93 -19.87 -20.55 8.48
CA ASP A 93 -18.50 -21.02 8.32
C ASP A 93 -18.36 -22.55 8.27
N LYS A 94 -19.18 -23.19 7.43
CA LYS A 94 -19.43 -24.64 7.40
C LYS A 94 -18.15 -25.49 7.30
N TYR A 95 -17.12 -25.00 6.62
CA TYR A 95 -15.89 -25.74 6.34
C TYR A 95 -14.77 -25.51 7.34
N ASN A 96 -14.98 -24.69 8.38
CA ASN A 96 -13.95 -24.42 9.38
C ASN A 96 -13.35 -25.71 9.96
N GLU A 97 -12.02 -25.79 10.07
CA GLU A 97 -11.35 -26.96 10.64
C GLU A 97 -11.80 -27.22 12.09
N ASP A 98 -12.04 -26.16 12.87
CA ASP A 98 -12.59 -26.22 14.21
C ASP A 98 -14.12 -26.45 14.17
N PRO A 99 -14.63 -27.62 14.62
CA PRO A 99 -16.05 -27.92 14.60
C PRO A 99 -16.92 -26.91 15.37
N ALA A 100 -16.38 -26.28 16.43
CA ALA A 100 -17.11 -25.30 17.22
C ALA A 100 -17.39 -24.00 16.45
N LYS A 101 -16.60 -23.71 15.41
CA LYS A 101 -16.76 -22.51 14.56
C LYS A 101 -17.70 -22.74 13.39
N ARG A 102 -18.05 -23.99 13.04
CA ARG A 102 -18.81 -24.31 11.81
C ARG A 102 -20.22 -23.74 11.74
N GLY A 103 -20.78 -23.35 12.88
CA GLY A 103 -22.13 -22.75 12.98
C GLY A 103 -22.15 -21.22 12.97
N ARG A 104 -21.00 -20.54 12.99
CA ARG A 104 -20.96 -19.07 13.06
C ARG A 104 -21.30 -18.43 11.71
N SER A 105 -21.91 -17.25 11.74
CA SER A 105 -22.12 -16.42 10.54
C SER A 105 -20.78 -16.13 9.86
N LEU A 106 -20.76 -16.09 8.51
CA LEU A 106 -19.59 -15.62 7.78
C LEU A 106 -19.35 -14.12 8.02
N VAL A 107 -20.41 -13.32 8.10
CA VAL A 107 -20.26 -11.90 8.42
C VAL A 107 -19.79 -11.75 9.85
N GLY A 108 -18.71 -11.00 10.04
CA GLY A 108 -18.05 -10.75 11.31
C GLY A 108 -16.79 -11.59 11.55
N ILE A 109 -16.49 -12.57 10.70
CA ILE A 109 -15.25 -13.34 10.84
C ILE A 109 -14.04 -12.54 10.34
N GLU A 110 -12.89 -12.80 10.95
CA GLU A 110 -11.60 -12.32 10.47
C GLU A 110 -11.19 -13.13 9.23
N ILE A 111 -10.92 -12.41 8.14
CA ILE A 111 -10.46 -12.95 6.85
C ILE A 111 -8.98 -12.66 6.67
N LEU A 112 -8.51 -11.44 6.98
CA LEU A 112 -7.09 -11.08 6.89
C LEU A 112 -6.51 -11.02 8.30
N ILE A 113 -5.40 -11.71 8.52
CA ILE A 113 -4.83 -12.00 9.83
C ILE A 113 -3.37 -11.52 9.83
N ASP A 114 -3.00 -10.75 10.85
CA ASP A 114 -1.62 -10.32 11.15
C ASP A 114 -0.87 -9.75 9.92
N LEU A 115 -1.46 -8.76 9.25
CA LEU A 115 -0.79 -8.05 8.16
C LEU A 115 0.29 -7.12 8.72
N ALA A 116 1.53 -7.61 8.71
CA ALA A 116 2.72 -6.87 9.10
C ALA A 116 3.38 -6.19 7.89
N ALA A 117 4.04 -5.06 8.11
CA ALA A 117 4.76 -4.36 7.05
C ALA A 117 5.94 -5.20 6.54
N ASP A 118 6.10 -5.29 5.22
CA ASP A 118 7.17 -6.03 4.55
C ASP A 118 7.58 -5.28 3.28
N ASP A 119 8.66 -4.51 3.34
CA ASP A 119 9.11 -3.61 2.27
C ASP A 119 7.98 -2.70 1.72
N ASP A 120 7.54 -2.95 0.49
CA ASP A 120 6.54 -2.17 -0.24
C ASP A 120 5.13 -2.78 -0.18
N ARG A 121 4.91 -3.77 0.70
CA ARG A 121 3.64 -4.48 0.88
C ARG A 121 3.40 -4.87 2.33
N TRP A 122 2.30 -5.56 2.55
CA TRP A 122 1.97 -6.20 3.81
C TRP A 122 2.04 -7.72 3.65
N ARG A 123 2.55 -8.43 4.66
CA ARG A 123 2.60 -9.89 4.71
C ARG A 123 1.81 -10.38 5.91
N GLY A 124 0.99 -11.40 5.69
CA GLY A 124 0.22 -12.02 6.75
C GLY A 124 -0.49 -13.26 6.22
N LYS A 125 -1.71 -13.50 6.71
CA LYS A 125 -2.50 -14.67 6.32
C LYS A 125 -3.91 -14.28 5.88
N ALA A 126 -4.52 -15.14 5.08
CA ALA A 126 -5.92 -15.05 4.69
C ALA A 126 -6.66 -16.35 4.99
N TYR A 127 -7.74 -16.28 5.77
CA TYR A 127 -8.68 -17.37 5.97
C TYR A 127 -9.67 -17.44 4.80
N ASN A 128 -9.80 -18.62 4.19
CA ASN A 128 -10.77 -18.89 3.14
C ASN A 128 -11.95 -19.72 3.70
N PRO A 129 -13.13 -19.15 3.92
CA PRO A 129 -14.29 -19.90 4.42
C PRO A 129 -14.83 -20.94 3.43
N GLU A 130 -14.42 -20.91 2.16
CA GLU A 130 -14.88 -21.86 1.14
C GLU A 130 -14.22 -23.23 1.24
N ASP A 131 -13.02 -23.30 1.82
CA ASP A 131 -12.28 -24.54 2.05
C ASP A 131 -11.85 -24.74 3.51
N GLY A 132 -12.08 -23.75 4.37
CA GLY A 132 -11.76 -23.78 5.79
C GLY A 132 -10.28 -23.57 6.11
N LYS A 133 -9.46 -23.22 5.13
CA LYS A 133 -8.00 -23.14 5.27
C LYS A 133 -7.49 -21.71 5.40
N THR A 134 -6.27 -21.59 5.90
CA THR A 134 -5.55 -20.33 6.00
C THR A 134 -4.31 -20.37 5.12
N TYR A 135 -4.11 -19.32 4.32
CA TYR A 135 -3.02 -19.21 3.36
C TYR A 135 -2.11 -18.04 3.70
N ASP A 136 -0.80 -18.18 3.48
CA ASP A 136 0.11 -17.05 3.51
C ASP A 136 -0.17 -16.14 2.32
N ILE A 137 -0.24 -14.84 2.57
CA ILE A 137 -0.51 -13.84 1.54
C ILE A 137 0.44 -12.66 1.61
N THR A 138 0.51 -11.92 0.50
CA THR A 138 0.92 -10.52 0.49
C THR A 138 -0.24 -9.62 0.06
N PHE A 139 -0.26 -8.40 0.57
CA PHE A 139 -1.27 -7.40 0.27
C PHE A 139 -0.58 -6.08 -0.07
N LYS A 140 -0.72 -5.61 -1.32
CA LYS A 140 -0.07 -4.39 -1.80
C LYS A 140 -1.11 -3.38 -2.24
N VAL A 141 -1.17 -2.25 -1.55
CA VAL A 141 -2.03 -1.13 -1.96
C VAL A 141 -1.38 -0.40 -3.14
N VAL A 142 -2.17 -0.18 -4.18
CA VAL A 142 -1.81 0.56 -5.39
C VAL A 142 -2.72 1.78 -5.47
N PRO A 143 -2.23 2.97 -5.04
CA PRO A 143 -3.04 4.18 -5.06
C PRO A 143 -3.44 4.58 -6.48
N ASP A 144 -4.70 4.95 -6.66
CA ASP A 144 -5.23 5.48 -7.94
C ASP A 144 -6.15 6.66 -7.65
N LYS A 145 -5.72 7.86 -8.07
CA LYS A 145 -6.44 9.12 -7.83
C LYS A 145 -7.66 9.32 -8.74
N ILE A 146 -7.84 8.47 -9.76
CA ILE A 146 -8.92 8.56 -10.73
C ILE A 146 -10.00 7.53 -10.41
N THR A 147 -9.62 6.25 -10.26
CA THR A 147 -10.60 5.16 -10.10
C THR A 147 -10.76 4.67 -8.67
N GLY A 148 -9.95 5.18 -7.74
CA GLY A 148 -9.88 4.73 -6.35
C GLY A 148 -8.81 3.65 -6.15
N ASP A 149 -8.18 3.64 -4.98
CA ASP A 149 -7.08 2.72 -4.69
C ASP A 149 -7.47 1.27 -4.94
N LYS A 150 -6.50 0.49 -5.42
CA LYS A 150 -6.61 -0.95 -5.58
C LYS A 150 -5.71 -1.64 -4.59
N ALA A 151 -5.94 -2.93 -4.37
CA ALA A 151 -4.96 -3.77 -3.70
C ALA A 151 -4.78 -5.07 -4.46
N GLU A 152 -3.53 -5.46 -4.64
CA GLU A 152 -3.15 -6.78 -5.14
C GLU A 152 -2.97 -7.68 -3.92
N ILE A 153 -3.75 -8.76 -3.86
CA ILE A 153 -3.61 -9.80 -2.85
C ILE A 153 -3.09 -11.06 -3.53
N GLU A 154 -1.90 -11.51 -3.14
CA GLU A 154 -1.29 -12.72 -3.68
C GLU A 154 -1.24 -13.80 -2.61
N GLY A 155 -1.84 -14.96 -2.88
CA GLY A 155 -1.75 -16.14 -2.03
C GLY A 155 -1.06 -17.29 -2.78
N CYS A 156 -0.19 -18.03 -2.09
CA CYS A 156 0.59 -19.12 -2.69
C CYS A 156 0.33 -20.46 -2.01
N ILE A 157 0.06 -21.50 -2.80
CA ILE A 157 0.05 -22.89 -2.33
C ILE A 157 1.46 -23.45 -2.44
N LEU A 158 2.01 -23.95 -1.32
CA LEU A 158 3.35 -24.55 -1.22
C LEU A 158 4.49 -23.66 -1.78
N LYS A 159 4.32 -22.33 -1.75
CA LYS A 159 5.27 -21.33 -2.31
C LYS A 159 5.57 -21.45 -3.80
N ILE A 160 4.84 -22.29 -4.55
CA ILE A 160 5.09 -22.55 -5.98
C ILE A 160 3.93 -22.13 -6.87
N LEU A 161 2.69 -22.22 -6.37
CA LEU A 161 1.48 -21.91 -7.13
C LEU A 161 0.80 -20.69 -6.52
N CYS A 162 1.19 -19.51 -7.00
CA CYS A 162 0.65 -18.23 -6.55
C CYS A 162 -0.52 -17.79 -7.44
N LYS A 163 -1.55 -17.22 -6.82
CA LYS A 163 -2.66 -16.56 -7.50
C LYS A 163 -2.81 -15.16 -6.92
N THR A 164 -3.15 -14.22 -7.79
CA THR A 164 -3.39 -12.83 -7.43
C THR A 164 -4.84 -12.47 -7.66
N ASP A 165 -5.50 -11.92 -6.66
CA ASP A 165 -6.78 -11.23 -6.80
C ASP A 165 -6.58 -9.72 -6.65
N VAL A 166 -7.55 -8.95 -7.14
CA VAL A 166 -7.55 -7.48 -7.02
C VAL A 166 -8.77 -7.04 -6.23
N PHE A 167 -8.52 -6.29 -5.17
CA PHE A 167 -9.56 -5.61 -4.39
C PHE A 167 -9.64 -4.15 -4.80
N THR A 168 -10.83 -3.58 -4.73
CA THR A 168 -11.07 -2.15 -5.01
C THR A 168 -11.51 -1.47 -3.74
N LYS A 169 -10.90 -0.33 -3.41
CA LYS A 169 -11.30 0.45 -2.23
C LYS A 169 -12.69 1.04 -2.43
N THR A 170 -13.55 0.89 -1.43
CA THR A 170 -14.91 1.46 -1.42
C THR A 170 -15.07 2.41 -0.24
N GLN A 171 -15.96 3.39 -0.38
CA GLN A 171 -16.26 4.37 0.67
C GLN A 171 -17.44 3.94 1.55
N SER A 172 -18.23 2.96 1.12
CA SER A 172 -19.43 2.53 1.84
C SER A 172 -19.78 1.07 1.60
N VAL A 173 -20.57 0.52 2.53
CA VAL A 173 -21.27 -0.75 2.37
C VAL A 173 -22.60 -0.47 1.65
N PRO A 174 -22.98 -1.25 0.62
CA PRO A 174 -24.27 -1.12 -0.06
C PRO A 174 -25.45 -1.17 0.94
N LYS A 175 -26.45 -0.31 0.75
CA LYS A 175 -27.59 -0.14 1.69
C LYS A 175 -28.52 -1.35 1.80
N ASP A 176 -28.48 -2.27 0.84
CA ASP A 176 -29.27 -3.50 0.88
C ASP A 176 -28.69 -4.55 1.84
N ALA A 177 -27.59 -4.20 2.53
CA ALA A 177 -27.00 -4.90 3.67
C ALA A 177 -27.89 -4.85 4.91
N THR A 178 -29.12 -5.35 4.85
CA THR A 178 -29.86 -5.64 6.08
C THR A 178 -29.17 -6.83 6.74
N PRO A 179 -28.63 -6.72 7.97
CA PRO A 179 -28.14 -7.88 8.68
C PRO A 179 -29.31 -8.87 8.80
N ALA A 180 -29.08 -10.15 8.53
CA ALA A 180 -30.01 -11.16 8.99
C ALA A 180 -30.16 -10.98 10.52
N PRO A 181 -31.40 -10.93 11.06
CA PRO A 181 -31.62 -10.78 12.49
C PRO A 181 -30.97 -11.90 13.31
#